data_AF-A0A2M6XX06-F1
#
_entry.id   AF-A0A2M6XX06-F1
#
_cell.length_a   1.000
_cell.length_b   1.000
_cell.length_c   1.000
_cell.angle_alpha   90.00
_cell.angle_beta   90.00
_cell.angle_gamma   90.00
#
_symmetry.space_group_name_H-M   'P 1'
#
loop_
_entity.id
_entity.type
_entity.pdbx_description
1 polymer ?
#
loop_
_entity_poly.entity_id
_entity_poly.type
_entity_poly.pdbx_seq_one_letter_code
_entity_poly.pdbx_strand_id
1 'polypeptide(L)' 'HPDPVRTRKLLLHKLEIDKLIGKVQRAGYTIMPLNMHYKGSRVKLEIGLAKGKKEHDKRATEKERESKREAAQAIKKERR' A
#
# COMPACT_ATOMS: atom_id res chain seq x y z
N HIS A 1 4.45 21.70 -19.68
CA HIS A 1 4.60 20.87 -18.46
C HIS A 1 3.39 19.96 -18.35
N PRO A 2 3.55 18.63 -18.26
CA PRO A 2 2.44 17.71 -18.08
C PRO A 2 1.91 17.77 -16.63
N ASP A 3 0.59 17.66 -16.47
CA ASP A 3 -0.07 17.63 -15.16
C ASP A 3 0.39 16.39 -14.35
N PRO A 4 0.97 16.57 -13.15
CA PRO A 4 1.46 15.48 -12.31
C PRO A 4 0.35 14.58 -11.75
N VAL A 5 -0.89 15.06 -11.64
CA VAL A 5 -2.01 14.32 -11.01
C VAL A 5 -2.91 13.64 -12.06
N ARG A 6 -2.58 13.75 -13.34
CA ARG A 6 -3.37 13.18 -14.42
C ARG A 6 -3.56 11.67 -14.26
N THR A 7 -4.81 11.22 -14.38
CA THR A 7 -5.16 9.80 -14.38
C THR A 7 -4.55 9.09 -15.60
N ARG A 8 -3.89 7.95 -15.36
CA ARG A 8 -3.29 7.11 -16.40
C ARG A 8 -4.03 5.77 -16.44
N LYS A 9 -4.44 5.34 -17.64
CA LYS A 9 -5.03 4.02 -17.82
C LYS A 9 -3.96 2.94 -17.65
N LEU A 10 -4.25 1.95 -16.80
CA LEU A 10 -3.41 0.77 -16.65
C LEU A 10 -3.80 -0.28 -17.70
N LEU A 11 -2.82 -1.04 -18.16
CA LEU A 11 -3.01 -2.11 -19.13
C LEU A 11 -3.00 -3.46 -18.38
N LEU A 12 -4.15 -4.13 -18.35
CA LEU A 12 -4.34 -5.45 -17.76
C LEU A 12 -5.16 -6.32 -18.71
N HIS A 13 -5.15 -7.64 -18.50
CA HIS A 13 -6.04 -8.53 -19.23
C HIS A 13 -7.49 -8.38 -18.75
N LYS A 14 -8.46 -8.59 -19.64
CA LYS A 14 -9.89 -8.43 -19.34
C LYS A 14 -10.34 -9.25 -18.12
N LEU A 15 -9.94 -10.51 -18.05
CA LEU A 15 -10.26 -11.40 -16.94
C LEU A 15 -9.69 -10.92 -15.59
N GLU A 16 -8.54 -10.25 -15.60
CA GLU A 16 -7.95 -9.68 -14.39
C GLU A 16 -8.75 -8.47 -13.90
N ILE A 17 -9.17 -7.61 -14.83
CA ILE A 17 -10.01 -6.45 -14.54
C ILE A 17 -11.33 -6.89 -13.89
N ASP A 18 -12.03 -7.86 -14.49
CA ASP A 18 -13.30 -8.36 -13.98
C ASP A 18 -13.14 -8.98 -12.57
N LYS A 19 -12.06 -9.73 -12.35
CA LYS A 19 -11.72 -10.31 -11.04
C LYS A 19 -11.45 -9.23 -9.98
N LEU A 20 -10.73 -8.18 -10.34
CA LEU A 20 -10.41 -7.08 -9.43
C LEU A 20 -11.68 -6.29 -9.07
N ILE A 21 -12.49 -5.92 -10.06
CA ILE A 21 -13.77 -5.21 -9.85
C ILE A 21 -14.68 -6.01 -8.94
N GLY A 22 -14.83 -7.31 -9.20
CA GLY A 22 -15.67 -8.19 -8.39
C GLY A 22 -15.20 -8.32 -6.93
N LYS A 23 -13.90 -8.19 -6.65
CA LYS A 23 -13.36 -8.21 -5.28
C LYS A 23 -13.53 -6.87 -4.57
N VAL A 24 -13.32 -5.76 -5.27
CA VAL A 24 -13.53 -4.40 -4.74
C VAL A 24 -14.99 -4.21 -4.33
N GLN A 25 -15.93 -4.55 -5.22
CA GLN A 25 -17.36 -4.34 -4.99
C GLN A 25 -17.96 -5.24 -3.91
N ARG A 26 -17.62 -6.54 -3.89
CA ARG A 26 -18.26 -7.49 -2.97
C ARG A 26 -17.67 -7.51 -1.57
N ALA A 27 -16.35 -7.35 -1.45
CA ALA A 27 -15.64 -7.59 -0.19
C ALA A 27 -15.04 -6.31 0.43
N GLY A 28 -15.25 -5.15 -0.20
CA GLY A 28 -14.77 -3.86 0.28
C GLY A 28 -13.25 -3.74 0.27
N TYR A 29 -12.58 -4.43 -0.66
CA TYR A 29 -11.14 -4.30 -0.85
C TYR A 29 -10.81 -3.04 -1.64
N THR A 30 -9.67 -2.44 -1.34
CA THR A 30 -9.11 -1.29 -2.07
C THR A 30 -7.91 -1.75 -2.90
N ILE A 31 -7.82 -1.29 -4.14
CA ILE A 31 -6.64 -1.53 -4.99
C ILE A 31 -5.56 -0.52 -4.61
N MET A 32 -4.36 -0.99 -4.28
CA MET A 32 -3.23 -0.15 -3.89
C MET A 32 -1.99 -0.46 -4.74
N PRO A 33 -1.22 0.56 -5.16
CA PRO A 33 0.07 0.35 -5.82
C PRO A 33 1.08 -0.16 -4.79
N LEU A 34 1.81 -1.21 -5.14
CA LEU A 34 2.86 -1.80 -4.30
C LEU A 34 4.25 -1.38 -4.77
N ASN A 35 4.47 -1.44 -6.09
CA ASN A 35 5.77 -1.15 -6.67
C ASN A 35 5.59 -0.53 -8.06
N MET A 36 6.43 0.44 -8.39
CA MET A 36 6.56 0.99 -9.71
C MET A 36 8.00 0.79 -10.16
N HIS A 37 8.22 -0.05 -11.17
CA HIS A 37 9.56 -0.41 -11.62
C HIS A 37 9.68 -0.30 -13.14
N TYR A 38 10.89 -0.04 -13.60
CA TYR A 38 11.20 -0.07 -15.02
C TYR A 38 11.32 -1.52 -15.50
N LYS A 39 10.68 -1.82 -16.62
CA LYS A 39 10.90 -3.04 -17.39
C LYS A 39 11.17 -2.65 -18.84
N GLY A 40 12.46 -2.57 -19.19
CA GLY A 40 12.90 -2.02 -20.48
C GLY A 40 12.52 -0.54 -20.60
N SER A 41 11.91 -0.15 -21.72
CA SER A 41 11.44 1.23 -21.98
C SER A 41 10.09 1.57 -21.35
N ARG A 42 9.49 0.67 -20.56
CA ARG A 42 8.18 0.85 -19.95
C ARG A 42 8.25 0.83 -18.43
N VAL A 43 7.35 1.58 -17.81
CA VAL A 43 7.12 1.52 -16.36
C VAL A 43 6.00 0.53 -16.10
N LYS A 44 6.24 -0.43 -15.22
CA LYS A 44 5.25 -1.38 -14.73
C LYS A 44 4.83 -1.02 -13.31
N LEU A 45 3.53 -1.17 -13.07
CA LEU A 45 2.93 -1.00 -11.76
C LEU A 45 2.49 -2.37 -11.25
N GLU A 46 2.99 -2.75 -10.10
CA GLU A 46 2.47 -3.87 -9.33
C GLU A 46 1.37 -3.35 -8.41
N ILE A 47 0.20 -4.02 -8.44
CA ILE A 47 -0.97 -3.64 -7.66
C ILE A 47 -1.38 -4.77 -6.73
N GLY A 48 -1.77 -4.40 -5.51
CA GLY A 48 -2.28 -5.30 -4.49
C GLY A 48 -3.72 -4.98 -4.13
N LEU A 49 -4.41 -5.95 -3.56
CA LEU A 49 -5.70 -5.74 -2.90
C LEU A 49 -5.47 -5.66 -1.39
N ALA A 50 -5.88 -4.55 -0.80
CA ALA A 50 -5.78 -4.31 0.63
C ALA A 50 -7.17 -4.16 1.26
N LYS A 51 -7.31 -4.57 2.52
CA LYS A 51 -8.47 -4.23 3.35
C LYS A 51 -7.96 -3.34 4.48
N GLY A 52 -8.67 -2.24 4.73
CA GLY A 52 -8.36 -1.38 5.87
C GLY A 52 -8.42 -2.16 7.18
N LYS A 53 -7.48 -1.89 8.09
CA LYS A 53 -7.56 -2.37 9.48
C LYS A 53 -8.77 -1.75 10.17
N LYS A 54 -9.41 -2.49 11.07
CA LYS A 54 -10.50 -1.95 11.90
C LYS A 54 -9.93 -0.92 12.88
N GLU A 55 -10.73 0.07 13.29
CA GLU A 55 -10.29 1.15 14.19
C GLU A 55 -9.67 0.64 15.50
N HIS A 56 -10.17 -0.47 16.05
CA HIS A 56 -9.58 -1.07 17.26
C HIS A 56 -8.17 -1.63 17.02
N ASP A 57 -7.93 -2.24 15.85
CA ASP A 57 -6.63 -2.78 15.48
C ASP A 57 -5.59 -1.67 15.25
N LYS A 58 -6.04 -0.47 14.84
CA LYS A 58 -5.17 0.69 14.65
C LYS A 58 -4.56 1.14 15.97
N ARG A 59 -5.36 1.29 17.03
CA ARG A 59 -4.88 1.71 18.37
C ARG A 59 -3.83 0.76 18.93
N ALA A 60 -4.05 -0.55 18.82
CA ALA A 60 -3.09 -1.55 19.27
C ALA A 60 -1.78 -1.47 18.47
N THR A 61 -1.88 -1.31 17.13
CA THR A 61 -0.72 -1.17 16.25
C THR A 61 0.07 0.11 16.55
N GLU A 62 -0.62 1.23 16.81
CA GLU A 62 0.00 2.53 17.12
C GLU A 62 0.76 2.47 18.44
N LYS A 63 0.14 1.90 19.48
CA LYS A 63 0.78 1.70 20.78
C LYS A 63 2.03 0.83 20.67
N GLU A 64 1.96 -0.29 19.95
CA GLU A 64 3.11 -1.18 19.75
C GLU A 64 4.24 -0.47 18.98
N ARG A 65 3.90 0.34 17.97
CA ARG A 65 4.87 1.11 17.18
C ARG A 65 5.56 2.18 18.02
N GLU A 66 4.81 2.84 18.89
CA GLU A 66 5.33 3.84 19.83
C GLU A 66 6.28 3.19 20.85
N SER A 67 5.84 2.12 21.52
CA SER A 67 6.69 1.38 22.48
C SER A 67 7.98 0.86 21.84
N LYS A 68 7.91 0.34 20.60
CA LYS A 68 9.12 -0.08 19.85
C LYS A 68 10.07 1.08 19.55
N ARG A 69 9.52 2.26 19.23
CA ARG A 69 10.33 3.46 18.96
C ARG A 69 11.01 3.97 20.22
N GLU A 70 10.30 3.99 21.36
CA GLU A 70 10.86 4.37 22.66
C GLU A 70 11.97 3.42 23.10
N ALA A 71 11.74 2.10 23.01
CA ALA A 71 12.76 1.10 23.32
C ALA A 71 14.02 1.26 22.46
N ALA A 72 13.85 1.49 21.15
CA ALA A 72 14.97 1.74 20.24
C ALA A 72 15.75 3.03 20.58
N GLN A 73 15.06 4.08 21.04
CA GLN A 73 15.69 5.32 21.48
C GLN A 73 16.47 5.14 22.80
N ALA A 74 15.91 4.40 23.76
CA ALA A 74 16.57 4.10 25.04
C ALA A 74 17.89 3.33 24.83
N ILE A 75 17.85 2.26 24.02
CA ILE A 75 19.04 1.47 23.66
C ILE A 75 20.09 2.34 22.95
N LYS A 76 19.67 3.26 22.07
CA LYS A 76 20.59 4.17 21.38
C LYS A 76 21.22 5.20 22.32
N LYS A 77 20.50 5.64 23.35
CA LYS A 77 21.00 6.59 24.37
C LYS A 77 22.00 5.94 25.32
N GLU A 78 21.80 4.67 25.66
CA GLU A 78 22.70 3.90 26.53
C GLU A 78 24.00 3.48 25.83
N ARG A 79 23.97 3.32 24.50
CA ARG A 79 25.16 3.02 23.67
C ARG A 79 26.06 4.23 23.39
N ARG A 80 25.72 5.42 23.87
CA ARG A 80 26.48 6.67 23.63
C ARG A 80 27.09 7.16 24.93
#